data_AF-A0A919B4R2-F1
#
_entry.id   AF-A0A919B4R2-F1
#
_cell.length_a   1.000
_cell.length_b   1.000
_cell.length_c   1.000
_cell.angle_alpha   90.00
_cell.angle_beta   90.00
_cell.angle_gamma   90.00
#
_symmetry.space_group_name_H-M   'P 1'
#
loop_
_entity.id
_entity.type
_entity.pdbx_description
1 polymer ?
#
loop_
_entity_poly.entity_id
_entity_poly.type
_entity_poly.pdbx_seq_one_letter_code
_entity_poly.pdbx_strand_id
1 'polypeptide(L)'
;MDHTKRRSVRTTARRATRLATVAALALLPSVALGATPAHAVTSCLVNGVAVTGNVNGTPFNDTIRCSGVDRDTFVDGHGGDDVIILDGVVEGRVFGGDGADHIMVRSPGYVEGKVNGGHGPDRIDITTVQPHGRVQGADGNDTIDVHYNRGIVDAGDGFDFCLVERGHPALNCP
;
A
#
# COMPACT_ATOMS: atom_id res chain seq x y z
N MET A 1 -60.14 82.43 -8.08
CA MET A 1 -59.56 81.32 -7.31
C MET A 1 -58.69 80.52 -8.25
N ASP A 2 -57.39 80.59 -7.93
CA ASP A 2 -56.24 79.76 -8.31
C ASP A 2 -55.85 79.45 -9.78
N HIS A 3 -54.53 79.57 -9.98
CA HIS A 3 -53.73 79.43 -11.20
C HIS A 3 -53.69 77.94 -11.66
N THR A 4 -53.25 77.53 -12.86
CA THR A 4 -51.87 77.70 -13.37
C THR A 4 -51.68 76.89 -14.67
N LYS A 5 -50.86 77.43 -15.60
CA LYS A 5 -49.80 76.79 -16.46
C LYS A 5 -50.12 75.53 -17.29
N ARG A 6 -49.50 75.26 -18.46
CA ARG A 6 -48.60 75.91 -19.44
C ARG A 6 -48.49 74.90 -20.61
N ARG A 7 -48.34 75.41 -21.85
CA ARG A 7 -47.40 75.03 -22.95
C ARG A 7 -46.84 73.58 -23.00
N SER A 8 -46.50 72.93 -24.12
CA SER A 8 -46.36 73.28 -25.55
C SER A 8 -45.65 72.09 -26.25
N VAL A 9 -46.30 71.48 -27.25
CA VAL A 9 -45.80 71.25 -28.63
C VAL A 9 -44.61 70.31 -28.93
N ARG A 10 -44.84 69.51 -30.01
CA ARG A 10 -43.93 68.92 -31.03
C ARG A 10 -43.20 67.60 -30.71
N THR A 11 -43.65 66.50 -31.35
CA THR A 11 -43.18 65.87 -32.62
C THR A 11 -41.83 65.16 -32.52
N THR A 12 -41.77 63.86 -32.80
CA THR A 12 -41.22 63.27 -34.05
C THR A 12 -41.10 61.75 -33.95
N ALA A 13 -41.28 61.10 -35.10
CA ALA A 13 -41.18 59.67 -35.32
C ALA A 13 -39.74 59.14 -35.29
N ARG A 14 -39.54 57.82 -35.09
CA ARG A 14 -38.98 56.88 -36.08
C ARG A 14 -38.65 55.50 -35.49
N ARG A 15 -39.00 54.48 -36.30
CA ARG A 15 -38.45 53.12 -36.47
C ARG A 15 -37.48 52.59 -35.41
N ALA A 16 -37.89 51.51 -34.74
CA ALA A 16 -36.97 50.61 -34.03
C ALA A 16 -36.55 49.45 -34.94
N THR A 17 -35.24 49.33 -35.09
CA THR A 17 -34.47 48.33 -35.84
C THR A 17 -34.39 46.99 -35.10
N ARG A 18 -34.28 45.91 -35.87
CA ARG A 18 -34.11 44.52 -35.43
C ARG A 18 -32.83 44.36 -34.59
N LEU A 19 -32.94 43.76 -33.41
CA LEU A 19 -31.80 43.30 -32.61
C LEU A 19 -31.45 41.86 -33.02
N ALA A 20 -30.22 41.67 -33.48
CA ALA A 20 -29.60 40.36 -33.65
C ALA A 20 -29.07 39.87 -32.30
N THR A 21 -29.52 38.70 -31.85
CA THR A 21 -28.99 37.98 -30.70
C THR A 21 -27.63 37.39 -31.03
N VAL A 22 -26.59 37.82 -30.32
CA VAL A 22 -25.26 37.19 -30.34
C VAL A 22 -25.23 36.11 -29.24
N ALA A 23 -25.16 34.85 -29.64
CA ALA A 23 -24.95 33.73 -28.72
C ALA A 23 -23.45 33.65 -28.36
N ALA A 24 -23.10 33.94 -27.11
CA ALA A 24 -21.76 33.72 -26.59
C ALA A 24 -21.61 32.26 -26.17
N LEU A 25 -20.79 31.50 -26.89
CA LEU A 25 -20.43 30.12 -26.59
C LEU A 25 -19.32 30.12 -25.52
N ALA A 26 -19.66 29.80 -24.27
CA ALA A 26 -18.68 29.65 -23.20
C ALA A 26 -17.96 28.30 -23.32
N LEU A 27 -16.69 28.32 -23.72
CA LEU A 27 -15.78 27.17 -23.66
C LEU A 27 -15.36 26.95 -22.19
N LEU A 28 -15.91 25.92 -21.55
CA LEU A 28 -15.40 25.46 -20.25
C LEU A 28 -14.17 24.56 -20.49
N PRO A 29 -13.04 24.80 -19.82
CA PRO A 29 -11.94 23.85 -19.81
C PRO A 29 -12.34 22.63 -18.97
N SER A 30 -12.44 21.48 -19.62
CA SER A 30 -12.60 20.19 -18.96
C SER A 30 -11.34 19.88 -18.14
N VAL A 31 -11.37 20.13 -16.84
CA VAL A 31 -10.33 19.63 -15.93
C VAL A 31 -10.56 18.12 -15.81
N ALA A 32 -9.76 17.34 -16.54
CA ALA A 32 -9.67 15.91 -16.33
C ALA A 32 -9.02 15.68 -14.96
N LEU A 33 -9.83 15.38 -13.95
CA LEU A 33 -9.36 14.76 -12.72
C LEU A 33 -8.80 13.39 -13.11
N GLY A 34 -7.48 13.32 -13.34
CA GLY A 34 -6.79 12.05 -13.41
C GLY A 34 -6.99 11.36 -12.07
N ALA A 35 -7.78 10.29 -12.04
CA ALA A 35 -7.82 9.40 -10.89
C ALA A 35 -6.40 8.86 -10.72
N THR A 36 -5.67 9.39 -9.75
CA THR A 36 -4.46 8.71 -9.27
C THR A 36 -4.91 7.32 -8.86
N PRO A 37 -4.30 6.24 -9.38
CA PRO A 37 -4.60 4.91 -8.89
C PRO A 37 -4.52 4.94 -7.36
N ALA A 38 -5.57 4.45 -6.70
CA ALA A 38 -5.54 4.25 -5.27
C ALA A 38 -4.57 3.10 -5.01
N HIS A 39 -3.27 3.39 -5.03
CA HIS A 39 -2.30 2.53 -4.38
C HIS A 39 -2.73 2.50 -2.91
N ALA A 40 -3.08 1.31 -2.43
CA ALA A 40 -3.43 1.12 -1.04
C ALA A 40 -2.19 1.47 -0.23
N VAL A 41 -2.14 2.69 0.30
CA VAL A 41 -0.99 3.19 1.06
C VAL A 41 -0.68 2.16 2.13
N THR A 42 0.54 1.61 2.10
CA THR A 42 1.07 0.79 3.19
C THR A 42 0.79 1.49 4.52
N SER A 43 -0.08 0.88 5.33
CA SER A 43 -0.40 1.36 6.67
C SER A 43 0.20 0.38 7.66
N CYS A 44 1.18 0.87 8.42
CA CYS A 44 1.87 0.07 9.41
C CYS A 44 1.82 0.71 10.79
N LEU A 45 1.80 -0.14 11.81
CA LEU A 45 1.99 0.20 13.20
C LEU A 45 3.27 -0.46 13.69
N VAL A 46 4.14 0.30 14.35
CA VAL A 46 5.26 -0.23 15.15
C VAL A 46 4.93 0.06 16.60
N ASN A 47 4.74 -0.98 17.41
CA ASN A 47 4.32 -0.88 18.81
C ASN A 47 3.06 -0.02 19.02
N GLY A 48 2.13 -0.11 18.07
CA GLY A 48 0.86 0.65 18.08
C GLY A 48 0.96 2.07 17.55
N VAL A 49 2.15 2.55 17.17
CA VAL A 49 2.37 3.88 16.59
C VAL A 49 2.38 3.79 15.07
N ALA A 50 1.56 4.62 14.41
CA ALA A 50 1.50 4.64 12.95
C ALA A 50 2.79 5.16 12.31
N VAL A 51 3.27 4.44 11.30
CA VAL A 51 4.46 4.77 10.50
C VAL A 51 4.07 4.84 9.03
N THR A 52 4.72 5.72 8.27
CA THR A 52 4.53 5.88 6.83
C THR A 52 5.86 5.73 6.10
N GLY A 53 5.81 5.20 4.87
CA GLY A 53 7.02 4.89 4.10
C GLY A 53 7.71 3.64 4.65
N ASN A 54 9.04 3.68 4.72
CA ASN A 54 9.82 2.56 5.24
C ASN A 54 9.57 2.36 6.73
N VAL A 55 9.32 1.11 7.10
CA VAL A 55 8.93 0.72 8.45
C VAL A 55 10.15 0.12 9.11
N ASN A 56 10.56 0.71 10.23
CA ASN A 56 11.71 0.27 10.99
C ASN A 56 11.25 0.02 12.42
N GLY A 57 11.59 -1.15 12.94
CA GLY A 57 11.63 -1.42 14.36
C GLY A 57 12.75 -0.65 15.06
N THR A 58 13.11 -1.16 16.22
CA THR A 58 14.10 -0.67 17.15
C THR A 58 15.09 -1.80 17.44
N PRO A 59 16.16 -1.56 18.20
CA PRO A 59 17.06 -2.66 18.61
C PRO A 59 16.47 -3.62 19.66
N PHE A 60 15.17 -3.53 19.96
CA PHE A 60 14.47 -4.36 20.93
C PHE A 60 13.21 -4.93 20.30
N ASN A 61 12.68 -6.00 20.90
CA ASN A 61 11.45 -6.67 20.48
C ASN A 61 10.31 -5.69 20.16
N ASP A 62 9.87 -5.73 18.93
CA ASP A 62 8.80 -4.92 18.37
C ASP A 62 7.60 -5.78 17.97
N THR A 63 6.44 -5.14 17.98
CA THR A 63 5.26 -5.64 17.26
C THR A 63 5.00 -4.75 16.07
N ILE A 64 5.23 -5.29 14.87
CA ILE A 64 5.00 -4.61 13.61
C ILE A 64 3.76 -5.20 12.93
N ARG A 65 2.78 -4.35 12.62
CA ARG A 65 1.56 -4.74 11.90
C ARG A 65 1.37 -3.89 10.67
N CYS A 66 1.29 -4.53 9.51
CA CYS A 66 1.05 -3.84 8.23
C CYS A 66 -0.17 -4.39 7.51
N SER A 67 -0.94 -3.51 6.87
CA SER A 67 -2.05 -3.90 5.99
C SER A 67 -1.60 -4.48 4.64
N GLY A 68 -0.31 -4.44 4.35
CA GLY A 68 0.35 -4.80 3.11
C GLY A 68 1.72 -4.11 3.07
N VAL A 69 2.57 -4.47 2.10
CA VAL A 69 3.88 -3.83 1.90
C VAL A 69 4.04 -3.55 0.41
N ASP A 70 3.94 -2.29 0.03
CA ASP A 70 4.07 -1.84 -1.36
C ASP A 70 5.47 -2.15 -1.93
N ARG A 71 5.56 -2.30 -3.25
CA ARG A 71 6.78 -2.71 -3.97
C ARG A 71 8.06 -1.94 -3.60
N ASP A 72 7.94 -0.65 -3.34
CA ASP A 72 9.09 0.23 -3.04
C ASP A 72 9.30 0.45 -1.53
N THR A 73 8.49 -0.19 -0.69
CA THR A 73 8.57 -0.12 0.77
C THR A 73 9.37 -1.30 1.30
N PHE A 74 10.09 -1.06 2.40
CA PHE A 74 10.61 -2.15 3.22
C PHE A 74 10.11 -2.06 4.67
N VAL A 75 9.99 -3.23 5.29
CA VAL A 75 9.78 -3.44 6.71
C VAL A 75 11.02 -4.15 7.25
N ASP A 76 11.59 -3.63 8.33
CA ASP A 76 12.78 -4.17 8.98
C ASP A 76 12.56 -4.12 10.49
N GLY A 77 12.59 -5.27 11.17
CA GLY A 77 12.47 -5.35 12.63
C GLY A 77 13.73 -4.85 13.36
N HIS A 78 14.87 -4.79 12.66
CA HIS A 78 16.20 -4.49 13.19
C HIS A 78 16.73 -5.55 14.14
N GLY A 79 16.43 -5.46 15.44
CA GLY A 79 17.03 -6.39 16.40
C GLY A 79 16.12 -6.66 17.59
N GLY A 80 16.33 -7.81 18.23
CA GLY A 80 15.41 -8.33 19.24
C GLY A 80 14.48 -9.38 18.63
N ASP A 81 13.63 -9.98 19.47
CA ASP A 81 12.70 -11.02 18.99
C ASP A 81 11.38 -10.35 18.59
N ASP A 82 11.21 -10.12 17.29
CA ASP A 82 10.11 -9.33 16.75
C ASP A 82 8.89 -10.17 16.36
N VAL A 83 7.73 -9.52 16.35
CA VAL A 83 6.49 -10.09 15.79
C VAL A 83 6.01 -9.22 14.65
N ILE A 84 6.12 -9.74 13.42
CA ILE A 84 5.75 -9.03 12.20
C ILE A 84 4.52 -9.69 11.58
N ILE A 85 3.40 -8.97 11.54
CA ILE A 85 2.12 -9.48 11.03
C ILE A 85 1.68 -8.64 9.81
N LEU A 86 1.48 -9.33 8.70
CA LEU A 86 1.16 -8.77 7.40
C LEU A 86 -0.21 -9.27 6.97
N ASP A 87 -1.18 -8.36 6.96
CA ASP A 87 -2.60 -8.66 6.72
C ASP A 87 -3.00 -8.54 5.23
N GLY A 88 -2.05 -8.19 4.36
CA GLY A 88 -2.28 -8.01 2.92
C GLY A 88 -1.09 -8.43 2.06
N VAL A 89 -1.07 -7.95 0.82
CA VAL A 89 -0.06 -8.34 -0.18
C VAL A 89 1.31 -7.77 0.21
N VAL A 90 2.34 -8.60 0.10
CA VAL A 90 3.74 -8.20 0.27
C VAL A 90 4.37 -8.13 -1.11
N GLU A 91 4.34 -6.95 -1.74
CA GLU A 91 5.05 -6.69 -3.00
C GLU A 91 6.49 -6.19 -2.74
N GLY A 92 6.71 -5.54 -1.61
CA GLY A 92 7.99 -5.01 -1.17
C GLY A 92 8.87 -6.04 -0.47
N ARG A 93 9.63 -5.58 0.53
CA ARG A 93 10.58 -6.42 1.27
C ARG A 93 10.31 -6.38 2.76
N VAL A 94 10.40 -7.53 3.41
CA VAL A 94 10.25 -7.68 4.85
C VAL A 94 11.45 -8.45 5.37
N PHE A 95 12.06 -7.92 6.41
CA PHE A 95 13.19 -8.50 7.15
C PHE A 95 12.79 -8.55 8.63
N GLY A 96 12.99 -9.69 9.28
CA GLY A 96 12.91 -9.82 10.74
C GLY A 96 14.05 -9.03 11.37
N GLY A 97 15.29 -9.41 11.07
CA GLY A 97 16.48 -8.71 11.56
C GLY A 97 17.39 -9.65 12.32
N ASP A 98 17.99 -9.16 13.41
CA ASP A 98 18.75 -9.97 14.36
C ASP A 98 17.83 -10.43 15.51
N GLY A 99 17.60 -11.73 15.70
CA GLY A 99 16.78 -12.23 16.80
C GLY A 99 16.05 -13.51 16.45
N ALA A 100 15.14 -13.92 17.33
CA ALA A 100 14.20 -15.00 17.04
C ALA A 100 12.85 -14.40 16.62
N ASP A 101 12.70 -14.11 15.33
CA ASP A 101 11.55 -13.36 14.83
C ASP A 101 10.38 -14.26 14.47
N HIS A 102 9.16 -13.72 14.56
CA HIS A 102 7.95 -14.38 14.09
C HIS A 102 7.26 -13.54 13.02
N ILE A 103 7.37 -13.98 11.77
CA ILE A 103 6.81 -13.32 10.59
C ILE A 103 5.58 -14.08 10.08
N MET A 104 4.45 -13.38 9.95
CA MET A 104 3.17 -13.96 9.54
C MET A 104 2.58 -13.20 8.35
N VAL A 105 2.36 -13.88 7.22
CA VAL A 105 1.55 -13.38 6.10
C VAL A 105 0.21 -14.12 6.07
N ARG A 106 -0.83 -13.43 6.56
CA ARG A 106 -2.15 -14.03 6.78
C ARG A 106 -3.08 -13.78 5.59
N SER A 107 -3.94 -14.75 5.30
CA SER A 107 -5.03 -14.58 4.34
C SER A 107 -5.86 -13.31 4.64
N PRO A 108 -6.18 -12.48 3.64
CA PRO A 108 -6.02 -12.72 2.20
C PRO A 108 -4.64 -12.38 1.61
N GLY A 109 -3.68 -11.97 2.44
CA GLY A 109 -2.31 -11.64 2.04
C GLY A 109 -1.52 -12.81 1.47
N TYR A 110 -0.53 -12.47 0.65
CA TYR A 110 0.41 -13.39 0.02
C TYR A 110 1.72 -12.66 -0.32
N VAL A 111 2.78 -13.43 -0.58
CA VAL A 111 4.12 -12.88 -0.90
C VAL A 111 4.32 -12.83 -2.41
N GLU A 112 4.51 -11.62 -2.95
CA GLU A 112 4.97 -11.35 -4.32
C GLU A 112 6.41 -10.82 -4.38
N GLY A 113 6.84 -10.13 -3.32
CA GLY A 113 8.18 -9.60 -3.13
C GLY A 113 9.05 -10.57 -2.32
N LYS A 114 9.63 -10.09 -1.21
CA LYS A 114 10.53 -10.88 -0.36
C LYS A 114 10.13 -10.80 1.11
N VAL A 115 10.11 -11.96 1.77
CA VAL A 115 10.11 -12.11 3.23
C VAL A 115 11.40 -12.82 3.62
N ASN A 116 12.08 -12.34 4.65
CA ASN A 116 13.31 -12.91 5.17
C ASN A 116 13.32 -12.87 6.69
N GLY A 117 13.64 -13.98 7.34
CA GLY A 117 13.82 -14.06 8.78
C GLY A 117 14.98 -13.16 9.22
N GLY A 118 16.20 -13.52 8.82
CA GLY A 118 17.38 -12.70 9.12
C GLY A 118 18.44 -13.54 9.80
N HIS A 119 18.98 -13.03 10.90
CA HIS A 119 19.94 -13.75 11.74
C HIS A 119 19.27 -14.23 13.02
N GLY A 120 19.28 -15.53 13.25
CA GLY A 120 18.73 -16.17 14.44
C GLY A 120 17.63 -17.18 14.09
N PRO A 121 17.07 -17.88 15.08
CA PRO A 121 16.09 -18.93 14.83
C PRO A 121 14.70 -18.35 14.60
N ASP A 122 14.32 -18.18 13.34
CA ASP A 122 13.09 -17.50 12.96
C ASP A 122 11.92 -18.47 12.76
N ARG A 123 10.71 -17.93 12.94
CA ARG A 123 9.46 -18.60 12.58
C ARG A 123 8.73 -17.82 11.51
N ILE A 124 8.45 -18.48 10.39
CA ILE A 124 7.84 -17.84 9.22
C ILE A 124 6.59 -18.61 8.80
N ASP A 125 5.41 -18.01 8.99
CA ASP A 125 4.10 -18.59 8.64
C ASP A 125 3.47 -17.86 7.44
N ILE A 126 3.36 -18.52 6.29
CA ILE A 126 2.94 -17.90 5.02
C ILE A 126 1.75 -18.63 4.40
N THR A 127 0.69 -17.87 4.09
CA THR A 127 -0.47 -18.44 3.38
C THR A 127 -0.13 -18.83 1.94
N THR A 128 0.49 -17.96 1.17
CA THR A 128 0.87 -18.25 -0.22
C THR A 128 2.09 -17.47 -0.65
N VAL A 129 3.02 -18.15 -1.33
CA VAL A 129 4.14 -17.53 -2.04
C VAL A 129 3.81 -17.56 -3.52
N GLN A 130 3.69 -16.39 -4.16
CA GLN A 130 3.42 -16.28 -5.60
C GLN A 130 4.66 -16.58 -6.44
N PRO A 131 4.54 -16.79 -7.76
CA PRO A 131 5.67 -17.16 -8.62
C PRO A 131 6.92 -16.27 -8.53
N HIS A 132 6.76 -14.99 -8.21
CA HIS A 132 7.88 -14.04 -8.03
C HIS A 132 8.27 -13.84 -6.56
N GLY A 133 7.45 -14.37 -5.65
CA GLY A 133 7.66 -14.28 -4.21
C GLY A 133 8.83 -15.14 -3.74
N ARG A 134 9.53 -14.63 -2.75
CA ARG A 134 10.64 -15.32 -2.08
C ARG A 134 10.44 -15.28 -0.58
N VAL A 135 10.58 -16.43 0.06
CA VAL A 135 10.63 -16.58 1.51
C VAL A 135 11.98 -17.19 1.86
N GLN A 136 12.71 -16.54 2.76
CA GLN A 136 14.05 -16.97 3.17
C GLN A 136 14.17 -17.02 4.69
N GLY A 137 14.63 -18.13 5.26
CA GLY A 137 15.01 -18.16 6.69
C GLY A 137 16.25 -17.30 6.92
N ALA A 138 17.33 -17.65 6.21
CA ALA A 138 18.68 -17.09 6.23
C ALA A 138 19.61 -17.79 7.24
N ASP A 139 20.20 -17.09 8.19
CA ASP A 139 21.18 -17.71 9.09
C ASP A 139 20.48 -18.10 10.40
N GLY A 140 20.38 -19.39 10.71
CA GLY A 140 19.66 -19.80 11.93
C GLY A 140 19.04 -21.17 11.80
N ASN A 141 18.40 -21.63 12.88
CA ASN A 141 17.59 -22.84 12.81
C ASN A 141 16.14 -22.41 12.66
N ASP A 142 15.66 -22.32 11.43
CA ASP A 142 14.39 -21.71 11.11
C ASP A 142 13.25 -22.72 11.06
N THR A 143 12.04 -22.22 11.33
CA THR A 143 10.80 -22.95 11.12
C THR A 143 9.94 -22.22 10.10
N ILE A 144 9.73 -22.84 8.94
CA ILE A 144 8.97 -22.24 7.84
C ILE A 144 7.73 -23.08 7.52
N ASP A 145 6.54 -22.52 7.71
CA ASP A 145 5.27 -23.12 7.34
C ASP A 145 4.63 -22.34 6.18
N VAL A 146 4.44 -23.01 5.04
CA VAL A 146 3.85 -22.43 3.84
C VAL A 146 2.69 -23.29 3.33
N HIS A 147 1.49 -22.71 3.30
CA HIS A 147 0.31 -23.45 2.83
C HIS A 147 0.32 -23.68 1.30
N TYR A 148 0.78 -22.72 0.50
CA TYR A 148 0.96 -22.93 -0.95
C TYR A 148 2.16 -22.16 -1.51
N ASN A 149 3.18 -22.90 -1.92
CA ASN A 149 4.38 -22.32 -2.54
C ASN A 149 4.35 -22.43 -4.07
N ARG A 150 4.29 -21.30 -4.76
CA ARG A 150 4.47 -21.21 -6.22
C ARG A 150 5.77 -20.51 -6.61
N GLY A 151 6.48 -19.95 -5.63
CA GLY A 151 7.72 -19.21 -5.81
C GLY A 151 8.91 -19.99 -5.27
N ILE A 152 9.75 -19.31 -4.47
CA ILE A 152 10.93 -19.88 -3.82
C ILE A 152 10.74 -19.78 -2.29
N VAL A 153 10.93 -20.90 -1.62
CA VAL A 153 11.07 -21.00 -0.16
C VAL A 153 12.42 -21.65 0.08
N ASP A 154 13.28 -21.01 0.87
CA ASP A 154 14.65 -21.44 1.10
C ASP A 154 15.01 -21.14 2.56
N ALA A 155 15.24 -22.15 3.39
CA ALA A 155 15.51 -21.90 4.80
C ALA A 155 16.90 -21.31 5.04
N GLY A 156 17.88 -21.56 4.16
CA GLY A 156 19.23 -21.00 4.31
C GLY A 156 20.17 -21.91 5.08
N ASP A 157 21.00 -21.31 5.94
CA ASP A 157 22.07 -21.98 6.68
C ASP A 157 21.59 -22.36 8.08
N GLY A 158 21.53 -23.66 8.37
CA GLY A 158 21.27 -24.18 9.72
C GLY A 158 20.58 -25.53 9.72
N PHE A 159 19.91 -25.83 10.84
CA PHE A 159 19.06 -27.01 10.98
C PHE A 159 17.58 -26.59 10.96
N ASP A 160 17.03 -26.56 9.76
CA ASP A 160 15.72 -25.99 9.51
C ASP A 160 14.60 -27.01 9.47
N PHE A 161 13.40 -26.57 9.81
CA PHE A 161 12.17 -27.33 9.68
C PHE A 161 11.21 -26.62 8.74
N CYS A 162 10.85 -27.26 7.64
CA CYS A 162 9.94 -26.68 6.67
C CYS A 162 8.75 -27.57 6.39
N LEU A 163 7.56 -26.99 6.46
CA LEU A 163 6.33 -27.59 5.98
C LEU A 163 5.84 -26.78 4.79
N VAL A 164 5.78 -27.40 3.62
CA VAL A 164 5.06 -26.84 2.47
C VAL A 164 3.91 -27.77 2.14
N GLU A 165 2.68 -27.34 2.41
CA GLU A 165 1.51 -28.21 2.20
C GLU A 165 1.24 -28.48 0.71
N ARG A 166 1.46 -27.49 -0.16
CA ARG A 166 1.24 -27.60 -1.60
C ARG A 166 2.28 -26.80 -2.40
N GLY A 167 2.53 -27.26 -3.62
CA GLY A 167 3.36 -26.55 -4.61
C GLY A 167 4.83 -26.96 -4.59
N HIS A 168 5.74 -26.03 -4.87
CA HIS A 168 7.17 -26.32 -4.90
C HIS A 168 7.68 -26.65 -3.49
N PRO A 169 8.55 -27.67 -3.32
CA PRO A 169 9.18 -27.93 -2.03
C PRO A 169 10.08 -26.75 -1.62
N ALA A 170 10.33 -26.64 -0.32
CA ALA A 170 11.34 -25.72 0.20
C ALA A 170 12.76 -26.24 -0.08
N LEU A 171 13.71 -25.32 -0.16
CA LEU A 171 15.14 -25.58 -0.29
C LEU A 171 15.82 -25.48 1.08
N ASN A 172 16.94 -26.19 1.24
CA ASN A 172 17.76 -26.17 2.45
C ASN A 172 16.97 -26.51 3.74
N CYS A 173 16.01 -27.43 3.64
CA CYS A 173 15.26 -27.96 4.79
C CYS A 173 15.55 -29.47 4.91
N PRO A 174 16.63 -29.86 5.60
CA PRO A 174 17.13 -31.24 5.66
C PRO A 174 16.28 -32.22 6.48
#